data_AF-A0A2V8JA56-F1
#
_entry.id   AF-A0A2V8JA56-F1
#
_cell.length_a   1.000
_cell.length_b   1.000
_cell.length_c   1.000
_cell.angle_alpha   90.00
_cell.angle_beta   90.00
_cell.angle_gamma   90.00
#
_symmetry.space_group_name_H-M   'P 1'
#
loop_
_entity.id
_entity.type
_entity.pdbx_description
1 polymer ?
#
loop_
_entity_poly.entity_id
_entity_poly.type
_entity_poly.pdbx_seq_one_letter_code
_entity_poly.pdbx_strand_id
1 'polypeptide(L)'
;MIVFSVKEKPLVHAVEYKGVHSATINEIQQTLRQSQKGLTPESPYSLAKATETAEVLKAILAAKGYLEATVGIATRPVPPNAVYVVFVVDEGARR
;
A
#
# COMPACT_ATOMS: atom_id res chain seq x y z
N MET A 1 -13.13 -2.81 -30.54
CA MET A 1 -12.88 -1.42 -30.06
C MET A 1 -12.22 -1.53 -28.69
N ILE A 2 -10.90 -1.31 -28.62
CA ILE A 2 -10.15 -1.37 -27.36
C ILE A 2 -10.04 0.07 -26.88
N VAL A 3 -10.81 0.44 -25.86
CA VAL A 3 -10.70 1.74 -25.19
C VAL A 3 -9.44 1.71 -24.33
N PHE A 4 -8.32 2.18 -24.89
CA PHE A 4 -7.14 2.53 -24.11
C PHE A 4 -7.48 3.77 -23.28
N SER A 5 -7.98 3.52 -22.06
CA SER A 5 -8.18 4.58 -21.07
C SER A 5 -6.79 5.07 -20.65
N VAL A 6 -6.36 6.19 -21.24
CA VAL A 6 -5.18 6.92 -20.78
C VAL A 6 -5.54 7.48 -19.41
N LYS A 7 -5.35 6.67 -18.36
CA LYS A 7 -5.36 7.16 -16.99
C LYS A 7 -4.05 7.91 -16.81
N GLU A 8 -4.10 9.24 -16.90
CA GLU A 8 -3.08 10.12 -16.34
C GLU A 8 -2.62 9.52 -15.00
N LYS A 9 -1.31 9.28 -14.83
CA LYS A 9 -0.80 8.63 -13.62
C LYS A 9 -1.11 9.57 -12.44
N PRO A 10 -2.07 9.24 -11.56
CA PRO A 10 -2.44 10.15 -10.50
C PRO A 10 -1.27 10.27 -9.52
N LEU A 11 -1.01 11.47 -9.01
CA LEU A 11 0.00 11.64 -7.97
C LEU A 11 -0.49 11.04 -6.67
N VAL A 12 0.37 10.27 -5.99
CA VAL A 12 0.08 9.81 -4.63
C VAL A 12 0.10 11.01 -3.71
N HIS A 13 -1.06 11.43 -3.25
CA HIS A 13 -1.16 12.56 -2.34
C HIS A 13 -0.84 12.13 -0.91
N ALA A 14 -1.40 11.00 -0.47
CA ALA A 14 -1.07 10.39 0.80
C ALA A 14 -1.26 8.88 0.76
N VAL A 15 -0.53 8.20 1.63
CA VAL A 15 -0.66 6.77 1.89
C VAL A 15 -1.14 6.59 3.33
N GLU A 16 -2.29 5.97 3.51
CA GLU A 16 -2.87 5.66 4.81
C GLU A 16 -2.80 4.15 5.05
N TYR A 17 -2.52 3.75 6.29
CA TYR A 17 -2.50 2.34 6.68
C TYR A 17 -3.54 2.13 7.78
N LYS A 18 -4.50 1.23 7.54
CA LYS A 18 -5.56 0.86 8.49
C LYS A 18 -5.37 -0.58 8.96
N GLY A 19 -5.72 -0.85 10.22
CA GLY A 19 -5.67 -2.20 10.80
C GLY A 19 -4.25 -2.72 11.06
N VAL A 20 -3.30 -1.81 11.24
CA VAL A 20 -1.93 -2.11 11.62
C VAL A 20 -1.78 -1.94 13.14
N HIS A 21 -2.15 -2.94 13.93
CA HIS A 21 -1.88 -2.93 15.38
C HIS A 21 -0.49 -3.49 15.69
N SER A 22 0.01 -4.47 14.94
CA SER A 22 1.35 -5.04 15.20
C SER A 22 2.49 -4.32 14.52
N ALA A 23 2.21 -3.51 13.49
CA ALA A 23 3.22 -2.72 12.78
C ALA A 23 2.84 -1.24 12.87
N THR A 24 3.79 -0.37 13.19
CA THR A 24 3.53 1.07 13.17
C THR A 24 3.63 1.58 11.73
N ILE A 25 2.85 2.60 11.37
CA ILE A 25 2.96 3.29 10.06
C ILE A 25 4.43 3.66 9.77
N ASN A 26 5.14 4.14 10.79
CA ASN A 26 6.55 4.50 10.69
C ASN A 26 7.46 3.29 10.36
N GLU A 27 7.24 2.13 10.98
CA GLU A 27 7.97 0.89 10.67
C GLU A 27 7.74 0.49 9.21
N ILE A 28 6.48 0.50 8.76
CA ILE A 28 6.13 0.16 7.38
C ILE A 28 6.81 1.12 6.40
N GLN A 29 6.71 2.43 6.64
CA GLN A 29 7.37 3.43 5.82
C GLN A 29 8.89 3.25 5.81
N GLN A 30 9.48 2.88 6.95
CA GLN A 30 10.91 2.61 7.06
C GLN A 30 11.31 1.35 6.28
N THR A 31 10.56 0.23 6.39
CA THR A 31 10.84 -1.01 5.64
C THR A 31 10.70 -0.81 4.14
N LEU A 32 9.69 -0.05 3.70
CA LEU A 32 9.50 0.27 2.28
C LEU A 32 10.66 1.13 1.76
N ARG A 33 11.10 2.12 2.53
CA ARG A 33 12.29 2.92 2.22
C ARG A 33 13.57 2.07 2.17
N GLN A 34 13.79 1.22 3.17
CA GLN A 34 14.96 0.33 3.24
C GLN A 34 15.00 -0.67 2.09
N SER A 35 13.86 -1.23 1.70
CA SER A 35 13.77 -2.17 0.59
C SER A 35 13.90 -1.48 -0.78
N GLN A 36 13.99 -0.14 -0.84
CA GLN A 36 13.83 0.68 -2.06
C GLN A 36 12.52 0.38 -2.82
N LYS A 37 11.59 -0.29 -2.13
CA LYS A 37 10.34 -0.84 -2.66
C LYS A 37 9.20 -0.18 -1.89
N GLY A 38 8.41 0.61 -2.59
CA GLY A 38 7.35 1.39 -1.96
C GLY A 38 6.99 2.61 -2.78
N LEU A 39 5.74 3.06 -2.63
CA LEU A 39 5.34 4.37 -3.14
C LEU A 39 5.90 5.45 -2.23
N THR A 40 6.61 6.39 -2.82
CA THR A 40 6.89 7.67 -2.17
C THR A 40 5.60 8.50 -2.19
N PRO A 41 5.20 9.13 -1.07
CA PRO A 41 4.26 10.24 -1.17
C PRO A 41 4.81 11.26 -2.17
N GLU A 42 3.94 11.89 -2.96
CA GLU A 42 4.30 12.86 -4.00
C GLU A 42 4.93 12.26 -5.28
N SER A 43 4.97 10.93 -5.41
CA SER A 43 5.37 10.25 -6.66
C SER A 43 4.17 9.75 -7.48
N PRO A 44 4.34 9.54 -8.79
CA PRO A 44 3.28 8.99 -9.63
C PRO A 44 2.89 7.58 -9.17
N TYR A 45 1.59 7.38 -8.92
CA TYR A 45 1.07 6.07 -8.54
C TYR A 45 1.35 5.04 -9.63
N SER A 46 2.02 3.96 -9.23
CA SER A 46 2.36 2.85 -10.11
C SER A 46 1.83 1.55 -9.52
N LEU A 47 1.10 0.78 -10.34
CA LEU A 47 0.53 -0.51 -9.92
C LEU A 47 1.62 -1.45 -9.36
N ALA A 48 2.80 -1.46 -9.99
CA ALA A 48 3.95 -2.26 -9.54
C ALA A 48 4.34 -1.93 -8.09
N LYS A 49 4.53 -0.64 -7.77
CA LYS A 49 4.88 -0.22 -6.42
C LYS A 49 3.77 -0.55 -5.40
N ALA A 50 2.50 -0.49 -5.80
CA ALA A 50 1.38 -0.82 -4.93
C ALA A 50 1.36 -2.31 -4.58
N THR A 51 1.57 -3.17 -5.60
CA THR A 51 1.72 -4.61 -5.42
C THR A 51 2.94 -4.94 -4.56
N GLU A 52 4.11 -4.36 -4.85
CA GLU A 52 5.33 -4.56 -4.04
C GLU A 52 5.12 -4.15 -2.58
N THR A 53 4.43 -3.03 -2.36
CA THR A 53 4.09 -2.56 -1.00
C THR A 53 3.20 -3.57 -0.28
N ALA A 54 2.20 -4.13 -0.96
CA ALA A 54 1.34 -5.14 -0.38
C ALA A 54 2.06 -6.46 -0.06
N GLU A 55 3.00 -6.88 -0.91
CA GLU A 55 3.85 -8.06 -0.65
C GLU A 55 4.76 -7.85 0.55
N VAL A 56 5.41 -6.69 0.66
CA VAL A 56 6.24 -6.33 1.81
C VAL A 56 5.41 -6.30 3.09
N LEU A 57 4.21 -5.70 3.04
CA LEU A 57 3.28 -5.70 4.18
C LEU A 57 2.89 -7.11 4.62
N LYS A 58 2.55 -7.99 3.67
CA LYS A 58 2.29 -9.41 3.97
C LYS A 58 3.49 -10.09 4.61
N ALA A 59 4.70 -9.85 4.09
CA ALA A 59 5.92 -10.44 4.62
C ALA A 59 6.22 -9.98 6.07
N ILE A 60 6.02 -8.70 6.37
CA ILE A 60 6.18 -8.14 7.73
C ILE A 60 5.21 -8.83 8.70
N LEU A 61 3.95 -9.00 8.30
CA LEU A 61 2.92 -9.61 9.13
C LEU A 61 3.18 -11.11 9.33
N ALA A 62 3.56 -11.82 8.26
CA ALA A 62 3.97 -13.22 8.34
C ALA A 62 5.16 -13.41 9.29
N ALA A 63 6.17 -12.53 9.25
CA ALA A 63 7.32 -12.56 10.15
C ALA A 63 6.95 -12.34 11.63
N LYS A 64 5.85 -11.63 11.91
CA LYS A 64 5.33 -11.41 13.27
C LYS A 64 4.39 -12.53 13.75
N GLY A 65 4.13 -13.56 12.94
CA GLY A 65 3.26 -14.69 13.28
C GLY A 65 1.83 -14.58 12.72
N TYR A 66 1.54 -13.55 11.92
CA TYR A 66 0.24 -13.37 11.27
C TYR A 66 0.25 -13.98 9.87
N LEU A 67 0.18 -15.32 9.79
CA LEU A 67 0.18 -16.05 8.53
C LEU A 67 -1.13 -15.89 7.74
N GLU A 68 -2.25 -15.64 8.43
CA GLU A 68 -3.55 -15.33 7.81
C GLU A 68 -3.75 -13.83 7.53
N ALA A 69 -2.70 -13.02 7.71
CA ALA A 69 -2.82 -11.59 7.47
C ALA A 69 -3.14 -11.29 6.00
N THR A 70 -4.18 -10.49 5.79
CA THR A 70 -4.62 -10.07 4.46
C THR A 70 -4.31 -8.59 4.27
N VAL A 71 -3.71 -8.23 3.14
CA VAL A 71 -3.42 -6.84 2.79
C VAL A 71 -4.29 -6.45 1.60
N GLY A 72 -5.26 -5.58 1.86
CA GLY A 72 -6.11 -4.96 0.86
C GLY A 72 -5.54 -3.62 0.40
N ILE A 73 -5.57 -3.36 -0.90
CA ILE A 73 -5.19 -2.07 -1.48
C ILE A 73 -6.47 -1.38 -1.94
N ALA A 74 -6.82 -0.27 -1.30
CA ALA A 74 -7.94 0.57 -1.69
C ALA A 74 -7.41 1.92 -2.18
N THR A 75 -7.66 2.25 -3.44
CA THR A 75 -7.31 3.56 -4.00
C THR A 75 -8.55 4.44 -4.13
N ARG A 76 -8.46 5.67 -3.62
CA ARG A 76 -9.51 6.69 -3.73
C ARG A 76 -8.99 7.85 -4.58
N PRO A 77 -9.59 8.12 -5.75
CA PRO A 77 -9.21 9.28 -6.55
C PRO A 77 -9.70 10.57 -5.87
N VAL A 78 -8.85 11.60 -5.86
CA VAL A 78 -9.15 12.93 -5.34
C VAL A 78 -8.84 13.96 -6.43
N PRO A 79 -9.83 14.74 -6.91
CA PRO A 79 -9.58 15.78 -7.91
C PRO A 79 -8.66 16.87 -7.34
N PRO A 80 -7.79 17.52 -8.16
CA PRO A 80 -7.73 17.46 -9.63
C PRO A 80 -6.84 16.37 -10.25
N ASN A 81 -5.79 15.86 -9.56
CA ASN A 81 -4.93 14.78 -10.07
C ASN A 81 -4.23 14.00 -8.95
N ALA A 82 -4.96 13.74 -7.86
CA ALA A 82 -4.45 13.05 -6.68
C ALA A 82 -5.10 11.68 -6.52
N VAL A 83 -4.37 10.74 -5.92
CA VAL A 83 -4.92 9.49 -5.41
C VAL A 83 -4.50 9.32 -3.96
N TYR A 84 -5.47 9.00 -3.12
CA TYR A 84 -5.24 8.48 -1.77
C TYR A 84 -5.14 6.97 -1.84
N VAL A 85 -4.02 6.43 -1.39
CA VAL A 85 -3.82 4.98 -1.32
C VAL A 85 -4.02 4.56 0.12
N VAL A 86 -5.00 3.72 0.36
CA VAL A 86 -5.32 3.17 1.68
C VAL A 86 -4.96 1.70 1.66
N PHE A 87 -3.98 1.32 2.47
CA PHE A 87 -3.64 -0.06 2.72
C PHE A 87 -4.41 -0.54 3.94
N VAL A 88 -5.37 -1.44 3.71
CA VAL A 88 -6.14 -2.08 4.77
C VAL A 88 -5.43 -3.38 5.10
N VAL A 89 -4.78 -3.41 6.25
CA VAL A 89 -4.16 -4.60 6.81
C VAL A 89 -5.18 -5.25 7.74
N ASP A 90 -5.46 -6.52 7.52
CA ASP A 90 -6.24 -7.36 8.41
C ASP A 90 -5.30 -8.43 8.96
N GLU A 91 -5.06 -8.42 10.27
CA GLU A 91 -4.06 -9.30 10.89
C GLU A 91 -4.59 -10.72 11.11
N GLY A 92 -5.89 -10.97 10.91
CA GLY A 92 -6.50 -12.28 11.13
C GLY A 92 -6.44 -12.75 12.59
N ALA A 93 -7.20 -13.78 12.93
CA ALA A 93 -7.23 -14.31 14.30
C ALA A 93 -5.92 -15.05 14.64
N ARG A 94 -5.30 -14.69 15.77
CA ARG A 94 -4.19 -15.42 16.39
C ARG A 94 -4.63 -16.85 16.70
N ARG A 95 -3.88 -17.86 16.24
CA ARG A 95 -3.82 -19.18 16.88
C ARG A 95 -2.60 -19.30 17.77
#